data_AF-A0A952H8V9-F1
#
_entry.id   AF-A0A952H8V9-F1
#
_cell.length_a   1.000
_cell.length_b   1.000
_cell.length_c   1.000
_cell.angle_alpha   90.00
_cell.angle_beta   90.00
_cell.angle_gamma   90.00
#
_symmetry.space_group_name_H-M   'P 1'
#
loop_
_entity.id
_entity.type
_entity.pdbx_description
1 polymer ?
#
loop_
_entity_poly.entity_id
_entity_poly.type
_entity_poly.pdbx_seq_one_letter_code
_entity_poly.pdbx_strand_id
1 'polypeptide(L)' 'MSPNTHRPPLACILDLDGTLIDTLGDFVAVIGRVLDDLGLPAVTRDFIEHT' A
#
# COMPACT_ATOMS: atom_id res chain seq x y z
N MET A 1 19.15 13.76 34.87
CA MET A 1 18.45 13.06 33.77
C MET A 1 18.87 13.75 32.47
N SER A 2 19.80 13.18 31.71
CA SER A 2 20.25 13.81 30.45
C SER A 2 19.15 13.66 29.39
N PRO A 3 18.84 14.71 28.62
CA PRO A 3 17.83 14.61 27.57
C PRO A 3 18.37 13.74 26.44
N ASN A 4 17.61 12.72 26.04
CA ASN A 4 17.90 11.93 24.85
C ASN A 4 17.72 12.84 23.63
N THR A 5 18.82 13.42 23.12
CA THR A 5 18.83 14.12 21.84
C THR A 5 18.66 13.12 20.71
N HIS A 6 17.44 12.98 20.21
CA HIS A 6 17.18 12.22 18.98
C HIS A 6 17.78 13.00 17.80
N ARG A 7 18.91 12.53 17.27
CA ARG A 7 19.47 13.11 16.03
C ARG A 7 18.57 12.70 14.86
N PRO A 8 18.13 13.62 13.98
CA PRO A 8 17.33 13.24 12.83
C PRO A 8 18.13 12.34 11.89
N PRO A 9 17.45 11.46 11.12
CA PRO A 9 18.11 10.68 10.09
C PRO A 9 18.69 11.61 9.03
N LEU A 10 19.89 11.27 8.52
CA LEU A 10 20.54 12.03 7.45
C LEU A 10 19.94 11.71 6.07
N ALA A 11 19.29 10.56 5.94
CA ALA A 11 18.54 10.13 4.76
C ALA A 11 17.46 9.13 5.17
N CYS A 12 16.40 9.03 4.38
CA CYS A 12 15.37 8.01 4.50
C CYS A 12 14.99 7.49 3.12
N ILE A 13 14.60 6.21 3.08
CA ILE A 13 13.92 5.61 1.93
C ILE A 13 12.47 5.46 2.36
N LEU A 14 11.57 5.85 1.47
CA LEU A 14 10.14 5.77 1.67
C LEU A 14 9.61 4.79 0.64
N ASP A 15 8.70 3.93 1.09
CA ASP A 15 7.91 3.12 0.18
C ASP A 15 7.00 4.02 -0.66
N LEU A 16 6.55 3.52 -1.81
CA LEU A 16 5.69 4.29 -2.70
C LEU A 16 4.22 4.01 -2.40
N ASP A 17 3.82 2.75 -2.55
CA ASP A 17 2.44 2.29 -2.46
C ASP A 17 1.92 2.39 -1.03
N GLY A 18 0.81 3.09 -0.83
CA GLY A 18 0.22 3.30 0.50
C GLY A 18 1.05 4.17 1.45
N THR A 19 2.24 4.64 1.02
CA THR A 19 3.10 5.54 1.80
C THR A 19 3.17 6.93 1.17
N LEU A 20 3.65 7.02 -0.07
CA LEU A 20 3.74 8.27 -0.82
C LEU A 20 2.56 8.46 -1.78
N ILE A 21 1.94 7.38 -2.24
CA ILE A 21 0.80 7.40 -3.16
C ILE A 21 -0.28 6.44 -2.66
N ASP A 22 -1.53 6.91 -2.60
CA ASP A 22 -2.70 6.04 -2.40
C ASP A 22 -3.02 5.30 -3.70
N THR A 23 -2.35 4.15 -3.88
CA THR A 23 -2.51 3.28 -5.06
C THR A 23 -3.59 2.22 -4.88
N LEU A 24 -4.27 2.16 -3.73
CA LEU A 24 -5.20 1.07 -3.41
C LEU A 24 -6.35 0.96 -4.43
N GLY A 25 -6.85 2.10 -4.93
CA GLY A 25 -7.88 2.11 -5.97
C GLY A 25 -7.43 1.49 -7.30
N ASP A 26 -6.17 1.70 -7.67
CA ASP A 26 -5.60 1.13 -8.90
C ASP A 26 -5.42 -0.39 -8.78
N PHE A 27 -4.98 -0.87 -7.61
CA PHE A 27 -4.92 -2.30 -7.33
C PHE A 27 -6.30 -2.97 -7.40
N VAL A 28 -7.34 -2.34 -6.86
CA VAL A 28 -8.73 -2.84 -6.98
C VAL A 28 -9.12 -2.99 -8.46
N ALA A 29 -8.82 -1.99 -9.29
CA ALA A 29 -9.17 -2.02 -10.71
C ALA A 29 -8.38 -3.08 -11.49
N VAL A 30 -7.07 -3.19 -11.26
CA VAL A 30 -6.20 -4.14 -11.96
C VAL A 30 -6.52 -5.58 -11.56
N ILE A 31 -6.62 -5.87 -10.26
CA ILE A 31 -6.95 -7.21 -9.77
C ILE A 31 -8.34 -7.61 -10.25
N GLY A 32 -9.31 -6.70 -10.22
CA GLY A 32 -10.66 -6.96 -10.76
C GLY A 32 -10.64 -7.40 -12.22
N ARG A 33 -9.85 -6.74 -13.08
CA ARG A 33 -9.70 -7.12 -14.49
C ARG A 33 -9.01 -8.47 -14.66
N VAL A 34 -7.94 -8.73 -13.91
CA VAL A 34 -7.22 -10.00 -13.97
C VAL A 34 -8.12 -11.17 -13.55
N LEU A 35 -8.96 -10.99 -12.52
CA LEU A 35 -9.89 -12.02 -12.08
C LEU A 35 -11.01 -12.26 -13.11
N ASP A 36 -11.53 -11.20 -13.74
CA ASP A 36 -12.52 -11.30 -14.80
C ASP A 36 -11.97 -12.08 -16.01
N ASP A 37 -10.75 -11.77 -16.44
CA ASP A 37 -10.05 -12.50 -17.53
C ASP A 37 -9.89 -14.01 -17.22
N LEU A 38 -9.82 -14.38 -15.94
CA LEU A 38 -9.72 -15.76 -15.47
C LEU A 38 -11.08 -16.41 -15.18
N GLY A 39 -12.19 -15.68 -15.33
CA GLY A 39 -13.54 -16.15 -14.98
C GLY A 39 -13.77 -16.33 -13.48
N LEU A 40 -13.03 -15.58 -12.65
CA LEU A 40 -13.10 -15.62 -11.18
C LEU A 40 -13.90 -14.43 -10.63
N PRO A 41 -14.54 -14.57 -9.46
CA PRO A 41 -15.26 -13.46 -8.83
C PRO A 41 -14.28 -12.36 -8.39
N ALA A 42 -14.70 -11.10 -8.54
CA ALA A 42 -13.95 -9.96 -8.03
C ALA A 42 -13.84 -9.96 -6.50
N VAL A 43 -12.73 -9.43 -5.99
CA VAL A 43 -12.50 -9.23 -4.55
C VAL A 43 -12.84 -7.81 -4.11
N THR A 44 -13.16 -7.62 -2.83
CA THR A 44 -13.49 -6.31 -2.27
C THR A 44 -12.23 -5.48 -2.00
N ARG A 45 -12.39 -4.15 -1.88
CA ARG A 45 -11.30 -3.27 -1.45
C ARG A 45 -10.75 -3.69 -0.08
N ASP A 46 -11.64 -3.95 0.87
CA ASP A 46 -11.27 -4.36 2.22
C ASP A 46 -10.45 -5.66 2.25
N PHE A 47 -10.69 -6.57 1.28
CA PHE A 47 -9.85 -7.75 1.11
C PHE A 47 -8.43 -7.32 0.71
N ILE A 48 -8.29 -6.51 -0.34
CA ILE A 48 -6.98 -6.05 -0.83
C ILE A 48 -6.20 -5.24 0.22
N GLU A 49 -6.89 -4.52 1.11
CA GLU A 49 -6.24 -3.69 2.14
C GLU A 49 -5.70 -4.50 3.33
N HIS A 50 -6.19 -5.72 3.57
CA HIS A 50 -5.99 -6.42 4.85
C HIS A 50 -5.47 -7.86 4.75
N THR A 51 -5.23 -8.39 3.55
CA THR A 51 -4.68 -9.76 3.33
C THR A 51 -3.49 -9.77 2.40
#